data_AF-A0A7Y2NYJ2-F1
#
_entry.id   AF-A0A7Y2NYJ2-F1
#
_cell.length_a   1.000
_cell.length_b   1.000
_cell.length_c   1.000
_cell.angle_alpha   90.00
_cell.angle_beta   90.00
_cell.angle_gamma   90.00
#
_symmetry.space_group_name_H-M   'P 1'
#
loop_
_entity.id
_entity.type
_entity.pdbx_description
1 polymer ?
#
loop_
_entity_poly.entity_id
_entity_poly.type
_entity_poly.pdbx_seq_one_letter_code
_entity_poly.pdbx_strand_id
1 'polypeptide(L)'
;MRSCPSFLRFAVPALLAVALLCAPGARADEAIDEATALHLLNRLGYGPAPGDLARVRAMGLRVYVDSQLAPPALPAYIEAQLRQPAATDAGAREERLLRAIASPRQLEEVLCAFWLAHFGIMEGKGLGAAGIGAIAREAVRPHVFGSYAALRSAVARHPGMQGRRLGGRSEHDAVRALAAHFVSAPPAALVRSLAGVWRQTGADQRAVLRTLFTSPAFLAQAEAGSKRKDALRFVVSAVRASGIAVTDTVALAEVLAQAGSPVYGRMVPMDSRERTDFVTRLAEGRVLLAAPAPRAHEQASMAPPLRATVEGAAPQGEVAQPGPVLMEAPTPAAAAMAAARNRPADADGLKEALLGEAFLRY
;
A
#
# COMPACT_ATOMS: atom_id res chain seq x y z
N MET A 1 -79.19 13.49 26.13
CA MET A 1 -78.42 12.24 26.38
C MET A 1 -77.42 12.07 25.24
N ARG A 2 -76.12 12.00 25.57
CA ARG A 2 -75.03 11.15 24.99
C ARG A 2 -75.06 10.88 23.46
N SER A 3 -74.00 11.00 22.64
CA SER A 3 -72.55 11.11 22.80
C SER A 3 -71.90 11.34 21.41
N CYS A 4 -70.62 11.75 21.43
CA CYS A 4 -69.64 11.98 20.36
C CYS A 4 -69.36 10.81 19.35
N PRO A 5 -68.59 11.08 18.26
CA PRO A 5 -68.51 10.33 17.00
C PRO A 5 -67.30 9.37 16.88
N SER A 6 -67.26 8.58 15.79
CA SER A 6 -66.15 7.66 15.50
C SER A 6 -65.89 7.46 13.99
N PHE A 7 -64.79 8.09 13.54
CA PHE A 7 -63.71 7.54 12.70
C PHE A 7 -63.89 7.31 11.17
N LEU A 8 -63.56 8.37 10.42
CA LEU A 8 -62.47 8.48 9.43
C LEU A 8 -61.85 7.15 8.91
N ARG A 9 -62.07 6.81 7.63
CA ARG A 9 -61.26 5.83 6.89
C ARG A 9 -61.10 6.17 5.39
N PHE A 10 -59.86 6.55 5.07
CA PHE A 10 -59.12 6.38 3.82
C PHE A 10 -59.57 7.12 2.55
N ALA A 11 -59.05 8.33 2.38
CA ALA A 11 -58.55 8.81 1.09
C ALA A 11 -57.01 8.91 1.20
N VAL A 12 -56.28 8.34 0.24
CA VAL A 12 -54.99 8.76 -0.36
C VAL A 12 -54.32 7.52 -0.97
N PRO A 13 -54.22 7.47 -2.31
CA PRO A 13 -53.01 6.92 -2.93
C PRO A 13 -52.51 7.93 -3.96
N ALA A 14 -51.72 8.91 -3.53
CA ALA A 14 -51.06 9.87 -4.43
C ALA A 14 -49.71 10.35 -3.88
N LEU A 15 -49.00 9.46 -3.17
CA LEU A 15 -47.72 9.81 -2.52
C LEU A 15 -46.68 8.67 -2.61
N LEU A 16 -46.77 7.83 -3.64
CA LEU A 16 -45.78 6.78 -3.90
C LEU A 16 -45.02 6.91 -5.24
N ALA A 17 -45.21 8.02 -5.98
CA ALA A 17 -44.60 8.20 -7.31
C ALA A 17 -43.56 9.33 -7.39
N VAL A 18 -43.26 10.06 -6.29
CA VAL A 18 -42.30 11.18 -6.30
C VAL A 18 -41.06 10.92 -5.41
N ALA A 19 -41.03 9.82 -4.66
CA ALA A 19 -39.90 9.48 -3.78
C ALA A 19 -38.74 8.71 -4.46
N LEU A 20 -38.74 8.58 -5.79
CA LEU A 20 -37.71 7.84 -6.55
C LEU A 20 -36.66 8.75 -7.25
N LEU A 21 -36.66 10.06 -6.98
CA LEU A 21 -35.79 11.03 -7.67
C LEU A 21 -34.68 11.65 -6.80
N CYS A 22 -34.45 11.18 -5.58
CA CYS A 22 -33.42 11.76 -4.69
C CYS A 22 -32.57 10.72 -3.93
N ALA A 23 -32.27 9.57 -4.54
CA ALA A 23 -31.04 8.87 -4.18
C ALA A 23 -29.90 9.57 -4.94
N PRO A 24 -28.89 10.18 -4.30
CA PRO A 24 -27.65 10.51 -4.99
C PRO A 24 -27.11 9.17 -5.50
N GLY A 25 -27.27 8.92 -6.80
CA GLY A 25 -26.78 7.71 -7.41
C GLY A 25 -25.31 7.57 -7.05
N ALA A 26 -24.95 6.48 -6.38
CA ALA A 26 -23.58 5.99 -6.39
C ALA A 26 -23.24 5.77 -7.85
N ARG A 27 -22.74 6.81 -8.53
CA ARG A 27 -22.19 6.66 -9.87
C ARG A 27 -21.09 5.63 -9.72
N ALA A 28 -21.25 4.50 -10.41
CA ALA A 28 -20.14 3.60 -10.63
C ALA A 28 -18.99 4.45 -11.15
N ASP A 29 -17.83 4.34 -10.50
CA ASP A 29 -16.67 5.11 -10.90
C ASP A 29 -16.28 4.70 -12.33
N GLU A 30 -16.02 5.68 -13.18
CA GLU A 30 -15.80 5.42 -14.60
C GLU A 30 -14.48 4.66 -14.77
N ALA A 31 -14.48 3.70 -15.70
CA ALA A 31 -13.27 2.98 -16.05
C ALA A 31 -12.21 3.98 -16.54
N ILE A 32 -10.99 3.84 -16.04
CA ILE A 32 -9.88 4.72 -16.42
C ILE A 32 -9.03 4.10 -17.52
N ASP A 33 -8.30 4.94 -18.24
CA ASP A 33 -7.33 4.48 -19.23
C ASP A 33 -6.13 3.77 -18.56
N GLU A 34 -5.35 3.07 -19.38
CA GLU A 34 -4.21 2.29 -18.92
C GLU A 34 -3.08 3.16 -18.38
N ALA A 35 -2.87 4.35 -18.96
CA ALA A 35 -1.83 5.28 -18.52
C ALA A 35 -2.10 5.79 -17.10
N THR A 36 -3.35 6.12 -16.80
CA THR A 36 -3.81 6.55 -15.47
C THR A 36 -3.71 5.40 -14.48
N ALA A 37 -4.15 4.19 -14.85
CA ALA A 37 -4.01 3.01 -14.00
C ALA A 37 -2.54 2.69 -13.68
N LEU A 38 -1.65 2.77 -14.67
CA LEU A 38 -0.21 2.59 -14.49
C LEU A 38 0.37 3.68 -13.58
N HIS A 39 -0.01 4.93 -13.78
CA HIS A 39 0.40 6.06 -12.93
C HIS A 39 0.00 5.82 -11.46
N LEU A 40 -1.24 5.40 -11.21
CA LEU A 40 -1.74 5.10 -9.87
C LEU A 40 -0.98 3.93 -9.21
N LEU A 41 -0.77 2.82 -9.92
CA LEU A 41 -0.02 1.67 -9.41
C LEU A 41 1.45 2.02 -9.09
N ASN A 42 2.03 2.93 -9.87
CA ASN A 42 3.38 3.43 -9.67
C ASN A 42 3.49 4.44 -8.53
N ARG A 43 2.53 5.35 -8.38
CA ARG A 43 2.58 6.43 -7.37
C ARG A 43 2.08 6.00 -6.01
N LEU A 44 1.00 5.21 -5.95
CA LEU A 44 0.41 4.72 -4.69
C LEU A 44 1.00 3.36 -4.28
N GLY A 45 1.80 2.73 -5.12
CA GLY A 45 2.45 1.45 -4.82
C GLY A 45 3.82 1.35 -5.43
N TYR A 46 4.22 0.12 -5.77
CA TYR A 46 5.53 -0.17 -6.38
C TYR A 46 5.40 -0.64 -7.84
N GLY A 47 4.33 -0.26 -8.52
CA GLY A 47 4.06 -0.66 -9.90
C GLY A 47 3.21 -1.94 -10.03
N PRO A 48 2.83 -2.28 -11.27
CA PRO A 48 1.88 -3.35 -11.56
C PRO A 48 2.48 -4.74 -11.34
N ALA A 49 1.70 -5.64 -10.75
CA ALA A 49 1.87 -7.08 -10.94
C ALA A 49 0.90 -7.57 -12.04
N PRO A 50 1.06 -8.80 -12.58
CA PRO A 50 0.15 -9.35 -13.57
C PRO A 50 -1.33 -9.23 -13.14
N GLY A 51 -2.15 -8.68 -14.03
CA GLY A 51 -3.58 -8.43 -13.79
C GLY A 51 -3.92 -7.14 -13.04
N ASP A 52 -2.96 -6.44 -12.44
CA ASP A 52 -3.25 -5.19 -11.70
C ASP A 52 -3.77 -4.07 -12.59
N LEU A 53 -3.22 -3.92 -13.81
CA LEU A 53 -3.68 -2.87 -14.74
C LEU A 53 -5.16 -3.06 -15.10
N ALA A 54 -5.54 -4.26 -15.53
CA ALA A 54 -6.94 -4.57 -15.86
C ALA A 54 -7.86 -4.35 -14.66
N ARG A 55 -7.43 -4.77 -13.46
CA ARG A 55 -8.17 -4.57 -12.21
C ARG A 55 -8.38 -3.09 -11.90
N VAL A 56 -7.32 -2.29 -11.89
CA VAL A 56 -7.39 -0.87 -11.52
C VAL A 56 -8.17 -0.06 -12.56
N ARG A 57 -8.03 -0.38 -13.86
CA ARG A 57 -8.86 0.20 -14.93
C ARG A 57 -10.34 -0.06 -14.70
N ALA A 58 -10.71 -1.29 -14.33
CA ALA A 58 -12.09 -1.68 -14.06
C ALA A 58 -12.65 -1.09 -12.75
N MET A 59 -11.80 -0.90 -11.73
CA MET A 59 -12.21 -0.27 -10.47
C MET A 59 -12.55 1.22 -10.64
N GLY A 60 -11.80 1.93 -11.50
CA GLY A 60 -11.86 3.38 -11.58
C GLY A 60 -10.97 4.08 -10.53
N LEU A 61 -10.76 5.38 -10.72
CA LEU A 61 -9.84 6.20 -9.95
C LEU A 61 -10.19 6.27 -8.45
N ARG A 62 -11.40 6.73 -8.13
CA ARG A 62 -11.86 6.97 -6.76
C ARG A 62 -11.94 5.68 -5.97
N VAL A 63 -12.50 4.62 -6.56
CA VAL A 63 -12.61 3.31 -5.88
C VAL A 63 -11.23 2.76 -5.58
N TYR A 64 -10.29 2.85 -6.52
CA TYR A 64 -8.91 2.43 -6.27
C TYR A 64 -8.23 3.27 -5.18
N VAL A 65 -8.32 4.61 -5.25
CA VAL A 65 -7.74 5.51 -4.25
C VAL A 65 -8.32 5.23 -2.86
N ASP A 66 -9.64 5.09 -2.74
CA ASP A 66 -10.30 4.80 -1.47
C ASP A 66 -9.90 3.42 -0.93
N SER A 67 -9.71 2.41 -1.79
CA SER A 67 -9.22 1.09 -1.38
C SER A 67 -7.79 1.13 -0.81
N GLN A 68 -6.94 2.06 -1.27
CA GLN A 68 -5.58 2.23 -0.76
C GLN A 68 -5.54 3.05 0.53
N LEU A 69 -6.49 3.98 0.69
CA LEU A 69 -6.64 4.78 1.90
C LEU A 69 -7.32 4.00 3.02
N ALA A 70 -8.21 3.07 2.69
CA ALA A 70 -8.87 2.14 3.60
C ALA A 70 -8.48 0.68 3.25
N PRO A 71 -7.22 0.29 3.48
CA PRO A 71 -6.75 -1.01 3.03
C PRO A 71 -7.50 -2.16 3.71
N PRO A 72 -7.80 -3.26 2.98
CA PRO A 72 -8.41 -4.45 3.55
C PRO A 72 -7.46 -5.15 4.53
N ALA A 73 -7.94 -6.15 5.26
CA ALA A 73 -7.10 -7.06 6.05
C ALA A 73 -5.94 -7.62 5.21
N LEU A 74 -4.80 -7.90 5.85
CA LEU A 74 -3.72 -8.61 5.15
C LEU A 74 -4.21 -10.02 4.77
N PRO A 75 -3.82 -10.54 3.59
CA PRO A 75 -4.10 -11.93 3.26
C PRO A 75 -3.49 -12.89 4.29
N ALA A 76 -4.20 -13.96 4.64
CA ALA A 76 -3.79 -14.90 5.70
C ALA A 76 -2.39 -15.50 5.48
N TYR A 77 -1.98 -15.71 4.22
CA TYR A 77 -0.64 -16.23 3.90
C TYR A 77 0.46 -15.21 4.22
N ILE A 78 0.24 -13.92 3.93
CA ILE A 78 1.15 -12.83 4.33
C ILE A 78 1.14 -12.68 5.84
N GLU A 79 -0.03 -12.69 6.47
CA GLU A 79 -0.15 -12.60 7.92
C GLU A 79 0.56 -13.76 8.64
N ALA A 80 0.53 -14.97 8.07
CA ALA A 80 1.29 -16.12 8.58
C ALA A 80 2.80 -15.91 8.51
N GLN A 81 3.30 -15.33 7.42
CA GLN A 81 4.73 -15.02 7.27
C GLN A 81 5.17 -13.90 8.22
N LEU A 82 4.33 -12.89 8.41
CA LEU A 82 4.60 -11.75 9.27
C LEU A 82 4.37 -12.01 10.76
N ARG A 83 3.83 -13.19 11.13
CA ARG A 83 3.65 -13.59 12.54
C ARG A 83 4.97 -13.87 13.26
N GLN A 84 6.04 -14.16 12.52
CA GLN A 84 7.35 -14.34 13.13
C GLN A 84 7.87 -12.98 13.64
N PRO A 85 8.34 -12.89 14.89
CA PRO A 85 8.82 -11.63 15.44
C PRO A 85 10.01 -11.12 14.60
N ALA A 86 9.83 -9.97 13.96
CA ALA A 86 10.89 -9.28 13.23
C ALA A 86 11.88 -8.57 14.20
N ALA A 87 12.34 -9.31 15.20
CA ALA A 87 13.24 -8.84 16.26
C ALA A 87 14.69 -8.74 15.79
N THR A 88 15.03 -9.42 14.69
CA THR A 88 16.35 -9.35 14.05
C THR A 88 16.34 -8.35 12.90
N ASP A 89 17.52 -7.85 12.54
CA ASP A 89 17.67 -6.97 11.38
C ASP A 89 17.19 -7.65 10.10
N ALA A 90 17.50 -8.93 9.92
CA ALA A 90 17.03 -9.71 8.77
C ALA A 90 15.50 -9.79 8.72
N GLY A 91 14.86 -10.14 9.84
CA GLY A 91 13.40 -10.23 9.92
C GLY A 91 12.72 -8.89 9.64
N ALA A 92 13.27 -7.77 10.13
CA ALA A 92 12.70 -6.45 9.87
C ALA A 92 12.78 -6.07 8.39
N ARG A 93 13.89 -6.38 7.71
CA ARG A 93 14.04 -6.17 6.27
C ARG A 93 13.06 -7.04 5.48
N GLU A 94 12.90 -8.29 5.89
CA GLU A 94 11.94 -9.22 5.31
C GLU A 94 10.51 -8.74 5.44
N GLU A 95 10.08 -8.32 6.63
CA GLU A 95 8.75 -7.76 6.86
C GLU A 95 8.44 -6.61 5.88
N ARG A 96 9.38 -5.68 5.71
CA ARG A 96 9.21 -4.55 4.79
C ARG A 96 9.14 -5.00 3.33
N LEU A 97 10.01 -5.92 2.90
CA LEU A 97 10.04 -6.40 1.52
C LEU A 97 8.78 -7.20 1.18
N LEU A 98 8.35 -8.12 2.05
CA LEU A 98 7.11 -8.89 1.85
C LEU A 98 5.89 -7.96 1.74
N ARG A 99 5.79 -6.95 2.62
CA ARG A 99 4.70 -5.97 2.55
C ARG A 99 4.76 -5.14 1.27
N ALA A 100 5.93 -4.67 0.84
CA ALA A 100 6.06 -3.87 -0.37
C ALA A 100 5.73 -4.65 -1.65
N ILE A 101 6.11 -5.93 -1.71
CA ILE A 101 5.96 -6.79 -2.88
C ILE A 101 4.55 -7.40 -2.95
N ALA A 102 4.11 -8.06 -1.89
CA ALA A 102 2.99 -9.00 -1.94
C ALA A 102 1.72 -8.51 -1.24
N SER A 103 1.79 -7.43 -0.44
CA SER A 103 0.61 -6.88 0.22
C SER A 103 -0.25 -6.05 -0.74
N PRO A 104 -1.60 -6.09 -0.63
CA PRO A 104 -2.47 -5.14 -1.30
C PRO A 104 -2.39 -3.72 -0.69
N ARG A 105 -1.71 -3.56 0.45
CA ARG A 105 -1.55 -2.30 1.20
C ARG A 105 -0.32 -1.50 0.77
N GLN A 106 -0.09 -1.35 -0.53
CA GLN A 106 1.18 -0.77 -0.99
C GLN A 106 1.36 0.69 -0.59
N LEU A 107 0.25 1.47 -0.56
CA LEU A 107 0.30 2.86 -0.11
C LEU A 107 0.72 2.98 1.35
N GLU A 108 0.31 2.03 2.21
CA GLU A 108 0.72 1.98 3.63
C GLU A 108 2.24 1.90 3.75
N GLU A 109 2.90 1.05 2.96
CA GLU A 109 4.36 0.92 2.99
C GLU A 109 5.09 2.10 2.34
N VAL A 110 4.55 2.66 1.24
CA VAL A 110 5.09 3.89 0.64
C VAL A 110 5.10 5.03 1.65
N LEU A 111 3.97 5.23 2.36
CA LEU A 111 3.85 6.26 3.38
C LEU A 111 4.68 5.95 4.63
N CYS A 112 4.77 4.68 5.02
CA CYS A 112 5.62 4.28 6.15
C CYS A 112 7.08 4.66 5.90
N ALA A 113 7.61 4.34 4.72
CA ALA A 113 8.95 4.73 4.31
C ALA A 113 9.12 6.26 4.25
N PHE A 114 8.12 6.97 3.70
CA PHE A 114 8.11 8.43 3.67
C PHE A 114 8.21 9.04 5.08
N TRP A 115 7.40 8.58 6.04
CA TRP A 115 7.37 9.16 7.38
C TRP A 115 8.62 8.83 8.20
N LEU A 116 9.14 7.60 8.09
CA LEU A 116 10.43 7.25 8.70
C LEU A 116 11.53 8.20 8.21
N ALA A 117 11.62 8.41 6.88
CA ALA A 117 12.58 9.34 6.30
C ALA A 117 12.32 10.80 6.73
N HIS A 118 11.06 11.24 6.76
CA HIS A 118 10.68 12.58 7.22
C HIS A 118 11.10 12.86 8.67
N PHE A 119 10.99 11.86 9.55
CA PHE A 119 11.44 11.94 10.94
C PHE A 119 12.95 11.68 11.12
N GLY A 120 13.70 11.40 10.06
CA GLY A 120 15.14 11.15 10.10
C GLY A 120 15.51 9.76 10.64
N ILE A 121 14.60 8.79 10.56
CA ILE A 121 14.74 7.43 11.07
C ILE A 121 15.17 6.53 9.92
N MET A 122 16.46 6.22 9.86
CA MET A 122 17.07 5.41 8.79
C MET A 122 18.34 4.70 9.29
N GLU A 123 18.72 3.60 8.63
CA GLU A 123 19.98 2.90 8.91
C GLU A 123 21.18 3.84 8.74
N GLY A 124 22.21 3.67 9.56
CA GLY A 124 23.37 4.57 9.61
C GLY A 124 23.17 5.83 10.49
N LYS A 125 22.00 6.00 11.13
CA LYS A 125 21.73 7.06 12.13
C LYS A 125 21.59 6.51 13.55
N GLY A 126 22.29 5.42 13.85
CA GLY A 126 22.38 4.82 15.19
C GLY A 126 21.22 3.88 15.55
N LEU A 127 20.38 3.49 14.59
CA LEU A 127 19.43 2.37 14.71
C LEU A 127 19.74 1.33 13.64
N GLY A 128 19.71 0.05 14.02
CA GLY A 128 19.68 -1.08 13.08
C GLY A 128 18.30 -1.28 12.49
N ALA A 129 18.19 -2.16 11.48
CA ALA A 129 16.94 -2.45 10.80
C ALA A 129 15.84 -2.95 11.75
N ALA A 130 16.17 -3.75 12.77
CA ALA A 130 15.23 -4.23 13.79
C ALA A 130 14.57 -3.08 14.55
N GLY A 131 15.35 -2.11 15.02
CA GLY A 131 14.84 -0.96 15.74
C GLY A 131 13.96 -0.06 14.87
N ILE A 132 14.34 0.13 13.61
CA ILE A 132 13.54 0.90 12.64
C ILE A 132 12.25 0.15 12.28
N GLY A 133 12.33 -1.17 12.08
CA GLY A 133 11.19 -2.04 11.82
C GLY A 133 10.18 -2.05 12.97
N ALA A 134 10.66 -2.07 14.21
CA ALA A 134 9.81 -1.92 15.40
C ALA A 134 9.06 -0.57 15.38
N ILE A 135 9.76 0.55 15.16
CA ILE A 135 9.12 1.87 15.04
C ILE A 135 8.09 1.89 13.90
N ALA A 136 8.43 1.30 12.75
CA ALA A 136 7.55 1.20 11.60
C ALA A 136 6.24 0.48 11.95
N ARG A 137 6.34 -0.68 12.60
CA ARG A 137 5.23 -1.55 12.96
C ARG A 137 4.37 -1.01 14.11
N GLU A 138 5.00 -0.44 15.13
CA GLU A 138 4.34 -0.12 16.40
C GLU A 138 3.91 1.35 16.49
N ALA A 139 4.59 2.26 15.78
CA ALA A 139 4.28 3.68 15.81
C ALA A 139 3.78 4.23 14.46
N VAL A 140 4.42 3.89 13.34
CA VAL A 140 4.11 4.52 12.05
C VAL A 140 2.87 3.91 11.37
N ARG A 141 2.90 2.62 11.03
CA ARG A 141 1.79 1.97 10.30
C ARG A 141 0.42 2.13 10.96
N PRO A 142 0.28 1.99 12.29
CA PRO A 142 -1.04 2.16 12.94
C PRO A 142 -1.63 3.57 12.79
N HIS A 143 -0.79 4.58 12.53
CA HIS A 143 -1.19 5.98 12.49
C HIS A 143 -1.01 6.64 11.11
N VAL A 144 -0.58 5.88 10.09
CA VAL A 144 -0.18 6.42 8.79
C VAL A 144 -1.32 7.07 8.01
N PHE A 145 -2.56 6.60 8.23
CA PHE A 145 -3.78 7.17 7.66
C PHE A 145 -4.61 7.95 8.68
N GLY A 146 -4.08 8.16 9.89
CA GLY A 146 -4.74 8.91 10.96
C GLY A 146 -4.30 10.36 11.03
N SER A 147 -4.50 11.00 12.18
CA SER A 147 -4.00 12.36 12.43
C SER A 147 -2.47 12.39 12.49
N TYR A 148 -1.86 13.38 11.85
CA TYR A 148 -0.41 13.63 11.95
C TYR A 148 0.06 13.83 13.40
N ALA A 149 -0.75 14.48 14.24
CA ALA A 149 -0.42 14.69 15.65
C ALA A 149 -0.29 13.34 16.39
N ALA A 150 -1.20 12.41 16.12
CA ALA A 150 -1.16 11.06 16.68
C ALA A 150 0.07 10.28 16.18
N LEU A 151 0.33 10.32 14.87
CA LEU A 151 1.53 9.71 14.26
C LEU A 151 2.81 10.25 14.91
N ARG A 152 2.99 11.57 14.93
CA ARG A 152 4.18 12.20 15.51
C ARG A 152 4.33 11.87 16.99
N SER A 153 3.24 11.90 17.76
CA SER A 153 3.22 11.54 19.18
C SER A 153 3.62 10.08 19.41
N ALA A 154 3.10 9.15 18.60
CA ALA A 154 3.42 7.74 18.70
C ALA A 154 4.91 7.48 18.43
N VAL A 155 5.47 8.09 17.38
CA VAL A 155 6.90 7.95 17.07
C VAL A 155 7.77 8.58 18.17
N ALA A 156 7.42 9.79 18.64
CA ALA A 156 8.19 10.47 19.69
C ALA A 156 8.29 9.67 21.01
N ARG A 157 7.23 8.94 21.36
CA ARG A 157 7.13 8.15 22.60
C ARG A 157 7.64 6.71 22.46
N HIS A 158 7.98 6.28 21.25
CA HIS A 158 8.42 4.91 21.01
C HIS A 158 9.76 4.63 21.74
N PRO A 159 9.94 3.46 22.39
CA PRO A 159 11.18 3.14 23.11
C PRO A 159 12.46 3.29 22.26
N GLY A 160 12.41 2.89 20.99
CA GLY A 160 13.51 3.08 20.02
C GLY A 160 13.91 4.54 19.75
N MET A 161 13.09 5.51 20.16
CA MET A 161 13.33 6.95 20.02
C MET A 161 13.82 7.62 21.32
N GLN A 162 14.00 6.87 22.40
CA GLN A 162 14.52 7.42 23.65
C GLN A 162 15.90 8.09 23.44
N GLY A 163 16.03 9.33 23.90
CA GLY A 163 17.25 10.13 23.72
C GLY A 163 17.48 10.66 22.30
N ARG A 164 16.55 10.44 21.35
CA ARG A 164 16.64 10.91 19.96
C ARG A 164 15.69 12.07 19.72
N ARG A 165 16.08 13.00 18.85
CA ARG A 165 15.21 14.09 18.38
C ARG A 165 14.56 13.70 17.07
N LEU A 166 13.25 13.93 16.96
CA LEU A 166 12.55 13.80 15.68
C LEU A 166 13.04 14.85 14.69
N GLY A 167 13.28 14.42 13.46
CA GLY A 167 13.28 15.31 12.30
C GLY A 167 11.89 15.90 12.01
N GLY A 168 11.78 16.59 10.88
CA GLY A 168 10.55 17.25 10.44
C GLY A 168 10.33 18.58 11.16
N ARG A 169 10.40 19.68 10.40
CA ARG A 169 10.55 21.05 10.91
C ARG A 169 9.23 21.73 11.33
N SER A 170 8.06 21.31 10.83
CA SER A 170 6.72 21.80 11.24
C SER A 170 5.59 21.00 10.57
N GLU A 171 4.31 21.21 10.96
CA GLU A 171 3.15 20.65 10.23
C GLU A 171 3.06 21.17 8.79
N HIS A 172 3.37 22.45 8.58
CA HIS A 172 3.40 23.05 7.24
C HIS A 172 4.44 22.37 6.34
N ASP A 173 5.61 22.02 6.89
CA ASP A 173 6.63 21.26 6.16
C ASP A 173 6.17 19.84 5.84
N ALA A 174 5.36 19.21 6.70
CA ALA A 174 4.81 17.87 6.44
C ALA A 174 3.89 17.86 5.22
N VAL A 175 2.96 18.83 5.12
CA VAL A 175 2.06 18.97 3.95
C VAL A 175 2.85 19.22 2.66
N ARG A 176 3.85 20.11 2.71
CA ARG A 176 4.69 20.39 1.55
C ARG A 176 5.52 19.17 1.13
N ALA A 177 6.05 18.43 2.11
CA ALA A 177 6.80 17.21 1.86
C ALA A 177 5.92 16.12 1.23
N LEU A 178 4.68 15.95 1.69
CA LEU A 178 3.71 15.03 1.07
C LEU A 178 3.43 15.42 -0.39
N ALA A 179 3.13 16.70 -0.64
CA ALA A 179 2.88 17.19 -2.00
C ALA A 179 4.09 16.93 -2.92
N ALA A 180 5.31 17.26 -2.47
CA ALA A 180 6.54 17.05 -3.23
C ALA A 180 6.92 15.56 -3.38
N HIS A 181 6.48 14.70 -2.46
CA HIS A 181 6.70 13.26 -2.57
C HIS A 181 5.92 12.68 -3.75
N PHE A 182 4.64 13.05 -3.89
CA PHE A 182 3.75 12.45 -4.90
C PHE A 182 3.59 13.26 -6.19
N VAL A 183 3.94 14.54 -6.20
CA VAL A 183 3.93 15.43 -7.38
C VAL A 183 5.32 16.03 -7.52
N SER A 184 5.94 15.93 -8.70
CA SER A 184 7.33 16.37 -8.90
C SER A 184 7.50 17.87 -8.77
N ALA A 185 6.55 18.64 -9.32
CA ALA A 185 6.50 20.09 -9.22
C ALA A 185 5.14 20.55 -8.68
N PRO A 186 4.84 20.38 -7.38
CA PRO A 186 3.51 20.63 -6.83
C PRO A 186 3.13 22.11 -6.97
N PRO A 187 2.04 22.45 -7.68
CA PRO A 187 1.62 23.83 -7.82
C PRO A 187 1.28 24.45 -6.47
N ALA A 188 1.55 25.75 -6.28
CA ALA A 188 1.23 26.44 -5.03
C ALA A 188 -0.26 26.34 -4.66
N ALA A 189 -1.15 26.28 -5.66
CA ALA A 189 -2.58 26.07 -5.46
C ALA A 189 -2.90 24.71 -4.84
N LEU A 190 -2.23 23.64 -5.28
CA LEU A 190 -2.36 22.30 -4.69
C LEU A 190 -1.90 22.34 -3.23
N VAL A 191 -0.71 22.87 -2.95
CA VAL A 191 -0.18 22.93 -1.58
C VAL A 191 -1.11 23.72 -0.65
N ARG A 192 -1.67 24.85 -1.12
CA ARG A 192 -2.66 25.62 -0.36
C ARG A 192 -3.95 24.83 -0.10
N SER A 193 -4.45 24.09 -1.09
CA SER A 193 -5.62 23.23 -0.94
C SER A 193 -5.39 22.15 0.12
N LEU A 194 -4.27 21.42 0.03
CA LEU A 194 -3.90 20.40 1.01
C LEU A 194 -3.74 20.97 2.42
N ALA A 195 -3.10 22.14 2.55
CA ALA A 195 -2.96 22.82 3.83
C ALA A 195 -4.31 23.28 4.40
N GLY A 196 -5.27 23.64 3.52
CA GLY A 196 -6.65 23.95 3.91
C GLY A 196 -7.36 22.74 4.50
N VAL A 197 -7.34 21.61 3.80
CA VAL A 197 -7.92 20.34 4.27
C VAL A 197 -7.27 19.90 5.57
N TRP A 198 -5.94 19.99 5.66
CA TRP A 198 -5.18 19.69 6.86
C TRP A 198 -5.69 20.46 8.08
N ARG A 199 -5.89 21.78 7.97
CA ARG A 199 -6.40 22.61 9.07
C ARG A 199 -7.85 22.27 9.44
N GLN A 200 -8.70 22.04 8.44
CA GLN A 200 -10.13 21.79 8.66
C GLN A 200 -10.40 20.43 9.31
N THR A 201 -9.52 19.46 9.10
CA THR A 201 -9.71 18.07 9.54
C THR A 201 -8.89 17.69 10.76
N GLY A 202 -8.16 18.63 11.38
CA GLY A 202 -7.26 18.32 12.49
C GLY A 202 -6.07 17.44 12.06
N ALA A 203 -5.51 17.74 10.89
CA ALA A 203 -4.39 17.04 10.28
C ALA A 203 -4.68 15.57 9.94
N ASP A 204 -5.91 15.26 9.51
CA ASP A 204 -6.27 13.93 9.02
C ASP A 204 -5.53 13.64 7.70
N GLN A 205 -4.58 12.71 7.76
CA GLN A 205 -3.79 12.32 6.61
C GLN A 205 -4.64 11.68 5.52
N ARG A 206 -5.70 10.93 5.87
CA ARG A 206 -6.57 10.28 4.89
C ARG A 206 -7.30 11.30 4.02
N ALA A 207 -7.85 12.35 4.64
CA ALA A 207 -8.53 13.42 3.93
C ALA A 207 -7.57 14.19 3.00
N VAL A 208 -6.35 14.46 3.49
CA VAL A 208 -5.30 15.17 2.72
C VAL A 208 -4.83 14.33 1.53
N LEU A 209 -4.56 13.04 1.75
CA LEU A 209 -4.14 12.11 0.69
C LEU A 209 -5.23 11.89 -0.35
N ARG A 210 -6.50 11.77 0.06
CA ARG A 210 -7.63 11.70 -0.88
C ARG A 210 -7.68 12.94 -1.78
N THR A 211 -7.53 14.12 -1.19
CA THR A 211 -7.51 15.40 -1.93
C THR A 211 -6.32 15.45 -2.91
N LEU A 212 -5.15 14.97 -2.49
CA LEU A 212 -3.95 14.90 -3.31
C LEU A 212 -4.13 13.97 -4.52
N PHE A 213 -4.55 12.72 -4.29
CA PHE A 213 -4.61 11.68 -5.32
C PHE A 213 -5.76 11.84 -6.31
N THR A 214 -6.75 12.68 -5.98
CA THR A 214 -7.85 13.05 -6.88
C THR A 214 -7.66 14.43 -7.52
N SER A 215 -6.53 15.10 -7.25
CA SER A 215 -6.27 16.43 -7.79
C SER A 215 -5.85 16.40 -9.26
N PRO A 216 -6.23 17.41 -10.08
CA PRO A 216 -5.76 17.53 -11.46
C PRO A 216 -4.24 17.62 -11.58
N ALA A 217 -3.56 18.19 -10.58
CA ALA A 217 -2.11 18.30 -10.55
C ALA A 217 -1.41 16.95 -10.40
N PHE A 218 -1.98 16.04 -9.62
CA PHE A 218 -1.48 14.67 -9.50
C PHE A 218 -1.75 13.85 -10.77
N LEU A 219 -2.96 13.98 -11.33
CA LEU A 219 -3.40 13.23 -12.52
C LEU A 219 -2.91 13.82 -13.85
N ALA A 220 -2.13 14.90 -13.81
CA ALA A 220 -1.63 15.55 -15.01
C ALA A 220 -0.75 14.58 -15.82
N GLN A 221 -0.92 14.55 -17.14
CA GLN A 221 -0.10 13.68 -18.01
C GLN A 221 1.41 13.92 -17.85
N ALA A 222 1.82 15.16 -17.57
CA ALA A 222 3.21 15.51 -17.30
C ALA A 222 3.79 14.87 -16.02
N GLU A 223 2.94 14.42 -15.09
CA GLU A 223 3.37 13.68 -13.90
C GLU A 223 3.55 12.18 -14.16
N ALA A 224 3.02 11.63 -15.26
CA ALA A 224 3.24 10.24 -15.62
C ALA A 224 4.73 9.98 -15.93
N GLY A 225 5.41 9.20 -15.09
CA GLY A 225 6.83 8.92 -15.24
C GLY A 225 7.75 10.12 -14.95
N SER A 226 7.27 11.12 -14.21
CA SER A 226 8.07 12.31 -13.87
C SER A 226 9.15 12.02 -12.81
N LYS A 227 9.02 10.93 -12.04
CA LYS A 227 10.00 10.52 -11.01
C LYS A 227 10.79 9.30 -11.48
N ARG A 228 11.98 9.12 -10.91
CA ARG A 228 12.88 7.98 -11.21
C ARG A 228 12.98 7.05 -10.01
N LYS A 229 12.82 5.75 -10.24
CA LYS A 229 12.84 4.70 -9.21
C LYS A 229 14.21 4.67 -8.53
N ASP A 230 14.20 4.60 -7.21
CA ASP A 230 15.38 4.23 -6.42
C ASP A 230 15.56 2.69 -6.41
N ALA A 231 16.63 2.19 -5.80
CA ALA A 231 16.95 0.77 -5.76
C ALA A 231 15.82 -0.10 -5.19
N LEU A 232 15.25 0.26 -4.03
CA LEU A 232 14.14 -0.49 -3.43
C LEU A 232 12.94 -0.51 -4.37
N ARG A 233 12.54 0.64 -4.89
CA ARG A 233 11.38 0.72 -5.78
C ARG A 233 11.62 -0.03 -7.09
N PHE A 234 12.84 -0.01 -7.63
CA PHE A 234 13.20 -0.78 -8.82
C PHE A 234 13.10 -2.28 -8.55
N VAL A 235 13.76 -2.77 -7.50
CA VAL A 235 13.77 -4.20 -7.14
C VAL A 235 12.35 -4.70 -6.85
N VAL A 236 11.59 -4.00 -6.01
CA VAL A 236 10.21 -4.38 -5.68
C VAL A 236 9.32 -4.36 -6.93
N SER A 237 9.44 -3.33 -7.78
CA SER A 237 8.66 -3.23 -9.01
C SER A 237 8.97 -4.35 -9.99
N ALA A 238 10.25 -4.70 -10.15
CA ALA A 238 10.69 -5.78 -11.03
C ALA A 238 10.17 -7.14 -10.57
N VAL A 239 10.26 -7.42 -9.27
CA VAL A 239 9.72 -8.66 -8.69
C VAL A 239 8.21 -8.72 -8.86
N ARG A 240 7.48 -7.62 -8.63
CA ARG A 240 6.04 -7.57 -8.86
C ARG A 240 5.68 -7.81 -10.33
N ALA A 241 6.36 -7.14 -11.26
CA ALA A 241 6.14 -7.30 -12.69
C ALA A 241 6.40 -8.75 -13.16
N SER A 242 7.35 -9.45 -12.53
CA SER A 242 7.65 -10.86 -12.85
C SER A 242 6.50 -11.82 -12.51
N GLY A 243 5.61 -11.44 -11.58
CA GLY A 243 4.55 -12.30 -11.06
C GLY A 243 5.04 -13.47 -10.19
N ILE A 244 6.32 -13.51 -9.82
CA ILE A 244 6.90 -14.60 -9.02
C ILE A 244 6.43 -14.50 -7.55
N ALA A 245 6.11 -15.65 -6.97
CA ALA A 245 5.85 -15.81 -5.54
C ALA A 245 7.06 -15.37 -4.72
N VAL A 246 6.84 -14.57 -3.67
CA VAL A 246 7.91 -14.24 -2.72
C VAL A 246 7.57 -14.80 -1.35
N THR A 247 8.35 -15.80 -0.93
CA THR A 247 8.33 -16.35 0.43
C THR A 247 9.66 -16.23 1.16
N ASP A 248 10.72 -15.87 0.45
CA ASP A 248 12.04 -15.52 1.00
C ASP A 248 12.51 -14.21 0.35
N THR A 249 13.03 -13.30 1.16
CA THR A 249 13.47 -11.96 0.72
C THR A 249 14.96 -11.71 0.95
N VAL A 250 15.71 -12.70 1.46
CA VAL A 250 17.14 -12.56 1.80
C VAL A 250 17.94 -12.10 0.58
N ALA A 251 17.76 -12.78 -0.56
CA ALA A 251 18.45 -12.43 -1.80
C ALA A 251 18.15 -10.99 -2.27
N LEU A 252 16.94 -10.48 -2.02
CA LEU A 252 16.56 -9.11 -2.36
C LEU A 252 17.21 -8.09 -1.42
N ALA A 253 17.25 -8.40 -0.12
CA ALA A 253 17.94 -7.55 0.85
C ALA A 253 19.45 -7.47 0.56
N GLU A 254 20.07 -8.56 0.12
CA GLU A 254 21.48 -8.59 -0.29
C GLU A 254 21.75 -7.78 -1.55
N VAL A 255 20.91 -7.89 -2.58
CA VAL A 255 20.99 -7.06 -3.80
C VAL A 255 20.97 -5.58 -3.44
N LEU A 256 20.04 -5.18 -2.56
CA LEU A 256 19.89 -3.81 -2.10
C LEU A 256 21.10 -3.33 -1.29
N ALA A 257 21.62 -4.16 -0.39
CA ALA A 257 22.81 -3.85 0.38
C ALA A 257 24.07 -3.70 -0.50
N GLN A 258 24.24 -4.56 -1.50
CA GLN A 258 25.35 -4.49 -2.47
C GLN A 258 25.29 -3.22 -3.32
N ALA A 259 24.09 -2.74 -3.67
CA ALA A 259 23.87 -1.47 -4.35
C ALA A 259 23.99 -0.24 -3.43
N GLY A 260 24.56 -0.39 -2.23
CA GLY A 260 24.71 0.70 -1.24
C GLY A 260 23.39 1.26 -0.69
N SER A 261 22.28 0.54 -0.91
CA SER A 261 20.92 0.94 -0.57
C SER A 261 20.26 -0.12 0.33
N PRO A 262 20.76 -0.39 1.55
CA PRO A 262 20.13 -1.37 2.44
C PRO A 262 18.68 -0.97 2.76
N VAL A 263 17.78 -1.93 2.99
CA VAL A 263 16.31 -1.75 3.00
C VAL A 263 15.78 -0.56 3.83
N TYR A 264 16.36 -0.26 5.00
CA TYR A 264 15.98 0.91 5.82
C TYR A 264 17.00 2.06 5.76
N GLY A 265 18.01 1.98 4.90
CA GLY A 265 19.02 3.00 4.68
C GLY A 265 18.63 4.06 3.66
N ARG A 266 19.65 4.79 3.20
CA ARG A 266 19.50 5.78 2.14
C ARG A 266 19.28 5.09 0.81
N MET A 267 18.15 5.36 0.17
CA MET A 267 17.87 4.86 -1.16
C MET A 267 18.50 5.74 -2.23
N VAL A 268 19.23 5.12 -3.16
CA VAL A 268 19.71 5.74 -4.40
C VAL A 268 19.33 4.87 -5.60
N PRO A 269 19.25 5.42 -6.82
CA PRO A 269 19.04 4.61 -8.02
C PRO A 269 20.19 3.63 -8.22
N MET A 270 19.88 2.40 -8.66
CA MET A 270 20.88 1.43 -9.11
C MET A 270 21.55 1.92 -10.39
N ASP A 271 22.82 1.59 -10.56
CA ASP A 271 23.52 1.82 -11.82
C ASP A 271 23.09 0.80 -12.90
N SER A 272 23.50 1.06 -14.14
CA SER A 272 23.13 0.21 -15.28
C SER A 272 23.66 -1.22 -15.17
N ARG A 273 24.80 -1.44 -14.51
CA ARG A 273 25.44 -2.75 -14.36
C ARG A 273 24.71 -3.57 -13.29
N GLU A 274 24.51 -2.99 -12.11
CA GLU A 274 23.74 -3.57 -11.01
C GLU A 274 22.34 -3.96 -11.48
N ARG A 275 21.68 -3.06 -12.22
CA ARG A 275 20.37 -3.30 -12.81
C ARG A 275 20.39 -4.48 -13.78
N THR A 276 21.33 -4.48 -14.72
CA THR A 276 21.41 -5.53 -15.75
C THR A 276 21.68 -6.90 -15.14
N ASP A 277 22.56 -6.97 -14.14
CA ASP A 277 22.83 -8.19 -13.39
C ASP A 277 21.57 -8.71 -12.67
N PHE A 278 20.91 -7.84 -11.89
CA PHE A 278 19.70 -8.22 -11.16
C PHE A 278 18.57 -8.68 -12.09
N VAL A 279 18.29 -7.93 -13.16
CA VAL A 279 17.23 -8.28 -14.13
C VAL A 279 17.52 -9.61 -14.80
N THR A 280 18.77 -9.85 -15.19
CA THR A 280 19.19 -11.11 -15.82
C THR A 280 18.97 -12.28 -14.87
N ARG A 281 19.47 -12.17 -13.62
CA ARG A 281 19.25 -13.19 -12.60
C ARG A 281 17.78 -13.43 -12.29
N LEU A 282 16.96 -12.38 -12.24
CA LEU A 282 15.51 -12.49 -11.98
C LEU A 282 14.81 -13.23 -13.14
N ALA A 283 15.07 -12.82 -14.39
CA ALA A 283 14.47 -13.42 -15.57
C ALA A 283 14.81 -14.92 -15.71
N GLU A 284 16.03 -15.30 -15.32
CA GLU A 284 16.51 -16.68 -15.39
C GLU A 284 16.14 -17.52 -14.16
N GLY A 285 15.45 -16.94 -13.17
CA GLY A 285 15.06 -17.61 -11.92
C GLY A 285 16.23 -17.93 -10.99
N ARG A 286 17.31 -17.14 -11.05
CA ARG A 286 18.49 -17.27 -10.18
C ARG A 286 18.41 -16.40 -8.92
N VAL A 287 17.38 -15.56 -8.79
CA VAL A 287 17.07 -14.88 -7.53
C VAL A 287 16.20 -15.81 -6.70
N LEU A 288 16.71 -16.24 -5.54
CA LEU A 288 15.97 -17.11 -4.63
C LEU A 288 14.87 -16.30 -3.93
N LEU A 289 13.64 -16.44 -4.42
CA LEU A 289 12.46 -15.75 -3.91
C LEU A 289 11.52 -16.66 -3.13
N ALA A 290 11.75 -17.98 -3.19
CA ALA A 290 10.97 -18.95 -2.44
C ALA A 290 11.89 -19.80 -1.56
N ALA A 291 11.51 -19.93 -0.28
CA ALA A 291 12.15 -20.91 0.59
C ALA A 291 11.85 -22.34 0.07
N PRO A 292 12.85 -23.25 0.03
CA PRO A 292 12.57 -24.64 -0.29
C PRO A 292 11.58 -25.22 0.72
N ALA A 293 10.59 -25.98 0.24
CA ALA A 293 9.63 -26.62 1.14
C ALA A 293 10.38 -27.48 2.18
N PRO A 294 10.03 -27.39 3.48
CA PRO A 294 10.64 -28.24 4.48
C PRO A 294 10.43 -29.71 4.10
N ARG A 295 11.47 -30.54 4.23
CA ARG A 295 11.38 -31.96 3.88
C ARG A 295 10.38 -32.62 4.82
N ALA A 296 9.45 -33.41 4.25
CA ALA A 296 8.30 -33.99 4.95
C ALA A 296 8.61 -34.82 6.22
N HIS A 297 9.86 -35.18 6.49
CA HIS A 297 10.24 -35.96 7.68
C HIS A 297 10.52 -35.13 8.94
N GLU A 298 10.55 -33.79 8.88
CA GLU A 298 10.82 -32.95 10.08
C GLU A 298 9.54 -32.43 10.79
N GLN A 299 8.37 -32.53 10.16
CA GLN A 299 7.11 -32.00 10.70
C GLN A 299 6.11 -33.07 11.18
N ALA A 300 6.45 -34.35 11.06
CA ALA A 300 5.61 -35.45 11.52
C ALA A 300 5.83 -35.73 13.02
N SER A 301 5.61 -34.73 13.88
CA SER A 301 5.31 -34.98 15.29
C SER A 301 4.73 -33.71 15.90
N MET A 302 3.66 -33.87 16.69
CA MET A 302 3.05 -32.87 17.58
C MET A 302 1.91 -31.99 17.01
N ALA A 303 0.76 -32.56 16.67
CA ALA A 303 -0.54 -31.88 16.87
C ALA A 303 -1.74 -32.86 16.87
N PRO A 304 -2.63 -32.84 17.90
CA PRO A 304 -3.91 -33.57 17.90
C PRO A 304 -5.04 -32.78 17.21
N PRO A 305 -6.12 -33.42 16.71
CA PRO A 305 -7.14 -32.74 15.90
C PRO A 305 -8.21 -32.06 16.78
N LEU A 306 -8.62 -30.84 16.43
CA LEU A 306 -9.73 -30.13 17.08
C LEU A 306 -10.89 -29.85 16.11
N ARG A 307 -12.11 -30.08 16.63
CA ARG A 307 -13.44 -29.86 16.02
C ARG A 307 -13.78 -28.37 15.91
N ALA A 308 -14.55 -28.03 14.88
CA ALA A 308 -15.12 -26.70 14.67
C ALA A 308 -16.41 -26.47 15.47
N THR A 309 -16.58 -25.26 16.00
CA THR A 309 -17.87 -24.67 16.36
C THR A 309 -17.90 -23.21 15.92
N VAL A 310 -19.02 -22.80 15.33
CA VAL A 310 -19.36 -21.46 14.83
C VAL A 310 -20.28 -20.78 15.85
N GLU A 311 -20.15 -19.47 16.08
CA GLU A 311 -21.25 -18.49 16.22
C GLU A 311 -20.81 -17.11 16.71
N GLY A 312 -21.52 -16.05 16.26
CA GLY A 312 -21.71 -14.81 17.02
C GLY A 312 -21.50 -13.49 16.26
N ALA A 313 -22.53 -12.63 16.19
CA ALA A 313 -22.62 -11.41 15.36
C ALA A 313 -22.80 -10.09 16.14
N ALA A 314 -22.43 -8.96 15.46
CA ALA A 314 -22.86 -7.53 15.60
C ALA A 314 -22.31 -6.67 16.79
N PRO A 315 -22.26 -5.30 16.73
CA PRO A 315 -22.95 -4.36 15.83
C PRO A 315 -22.10 -3.18 15.24
N GLN A 316 -22.83 -2.27 14.57
CA GLN A 316 -22.44 -1.34 13.50
C GLN A 316 -22.05 0.07 13.95
N GLY A 317 -21.20 0.72 13.14
CA GLY A 317 -20.94 2.15 13.14
C GLY A 317 -19.87 2.49 12.08
N GLU A 318 -20.19 2.33 10.79
CA GLU A 318 -19.19 2.41 9.72
C GLU A 318 -19.66 3.21 8.50
N VAL A 319 -18.74 4.02 8.00
CA VAL A 319 -18.78 4.66 6.68
C VAL A 319 -18.97 3.57 5.63
N ALA A 320 -19.95 3.73 4.73
CA ALA A 320 -20.30 2.75 3.72
C ALA A 320 -19.07 2.22 2.96
N GLN A 321 -18.66 1.00 3.28
CA GLN A 321 -17.67 0.25 2.53
C GLN A 321 -18.28 -0.17 1.18
N PRO A 322 -17.56 -0.05 0.05
CA PRO A 322 -17.98 -0.73 -1.17
C PRO A 322 -18.03 -2.25 -0.90
N GLY A 323 -19.13 -2.91 -1.31
CA GLY A 323 -19.52 -4.24 -0.84
C GLY A 323 -18.51 -5.39 -1.05
N PRO A 324 -18.69 -6.50 -0.32
CA PRO A 324 -17.65 -7.52 -0.06
C PRO A 324 -17.26 -8.42 -1.25
N VAL A 325 -17.99 -8.40 -2.36
CA VAL A 325 -17.85 -9.44 -3.41
C VAL A 325 -16.62 -9.25 -4.32
N LEU A 326 -15.99 -8.06 -4.35
CA LEU A 326 -14.81 -7.79 -5.17
C LEU A 326 -13.47 -7.90 -4.42
N MET A 327 -13.48 -8.14 -3.10
CA MET A 327 -12.31 -7.92 -2.23
C MET A 327 -11.91 -9.12 -1.34
N GLU A 328 -12.69 -10.21 -1.32
CA GLU A 328 -12.35 -11.43 -0.56
C GLU A 328 -11.53 -12.47 -1.36
N ALA A 329 -11.56 -12.41 -2.69
CA ALA A 329 -10.67 -13.23 -3.51
C ALA A 329 -9.23 -12.68 -3.45
N PRO A 330 -8.19 -13.54 -3.39
CA PRO A 330 -6.81 -13.07 -3.56
C PRO A 330 -6.77 -12.23 -4.83
N THR A 331 -6.16 -11.04 -4.75
CA THR A 331 -6.03 -10.19 -5.93
C THR A 331 -5.42 -11.02 -7.06
N PRO A 332 -5.75 -10.78 -8.34
CA PRO A 332 -5.11 -11.50 -9.46
C PRO A 332 -3.58 -11.52 -9.34
N ALA A 333 -2.99 -10.45 -8.80
CA ALA A 333 -1.60 -10.37 -8.39
C ALA A 333 -1.22 -11.37 -7.27
N ALA A 334 -1.97 -11.42 -6.16
CA ALA A 334 -1.75 -12.38 -5.09
C ALA A 334 -1.97 -13.85 -5.54
N ALA A 335 -2.95 -14.11 -6.42
CA ALA A 335 -3.21 -15.44 -6.97
C ALA A 335 -2.13 -15.87 -7.97
N ALA A 336 -1.68 -14.96 -8.85
CA ALA A 336 -0.59 -15.21 -9.79
C ALA A 336 0.74 -15.42 -9.05
N MET A 337 1.01 -14.59 -8.04
CA MET A 337 2.17 -14.77 -7.16
C MET A 337 2.05 -16.05 -6.33
N ALA A 338 0.88 -16.44 -5.84
CA ALA A 338 0.72 -17.66 -5.04
C ALA A 338 0.95 -18.96 -5.83
N ALA A 339 0.93 -18.94 -7.16
CA ALA A 339 1.07 -20.13 -8.01
C ALA A 339 2.50 -20.72 -8.09
N ALA A 340 3.43 -20.28 -7.23
CA ALA A 340 4.78 -20.82 -7.03
C ALA A 340 5.51 -21.22 -8.34
N ARG A 341 5.93 -20.22 -9.11
CA ARG A 341 6.86 -20.42 -10.23
C ARG A 341 8.22 -19.81 -9.87
N ASN A 342 9.30 -20.56 -10.07
CA ASN A 342 10.67 -20.06 -9.85
C ASN A 342 11.17 -19.19 -11.02
N ARG A 343 10.38 -19.05 -12.09
CA ARG A 343 10.70 -18.24 -13.27
C ARG A 343 9.48 -17.47 -13.77
N PRO A 344 9.67 -16.29 -14.39
CA PRO A 344 8.60 -15.58 -15.08
C PRO A 344 8.04 -16.42 -16.23
N ALA A 345 6.77 -16.18 -16.59
CA ALA A 345 6.15 -16.84 -17.74
C ALA A 345 6.76 -16.40 -19.09
N ASP A 346 7.20 -15.15 -19.18
CA ASP A 346 7.88 -14.56 -20.34
C ASP A 346 9.16 -13.87 -19.85
N ALA A 347 10.28 -14.59 -19.89
CA ALA A 347 11.56 -14.11 -19.37
C ALA A 347 12.19 -13.03 -20.26
N ASP A 348 12.07 -13.16 -21.58
CA ASP A 348 12.67 -12.23 -22.54
C ASP A 348 11.90 -10.91 -22.59
N GLY A 349 10.57 -10.97 -22.63
CA GLY A 349 9.73 -9.77 -22.56
C GLY A 349 9.86 -9.05 -21.22
N LEU A 350 9.99 -9.79 -20.10
CA LEU A 350 10.30 -9.19 -18.80
C LEU A 350 11.66 -8.46 -18.85
N LYS A 351 12.71 -9.10 -19.38
CA LYS A 351 14.04 -8.50 -19.46
C LYS A 351 14.03 -7.23 -20.31
N GLU A 352 13.40 -7.25 -21.47
CA GLU A 352 13.25 -6.07 -22.34
C GLU A 352 12.55 -4.92 -21.60
N ALA A 353 11.41 -5.20 -20.95
CA ALA A 353 10.66 -4.21 -20.19
C ALA A 353 11.48 -3.61 -19.03
N LEU A 354 12.12 -4.45 -18.22
CA LEU A 354 12.85 -4.02 -17.01
C LEU A 354 14.13 -3.24 -17.32
N LEU A 355 14.77 -3.48 -18.47
CA LEU A 355 15.97 -2.74 -18.90
C LEU A 355 15.63 -1.41 -19.59
N GLY A 356 14.39 -1.21 -20.01
CA GLY A 356 13.94 0.02 -20.67
C GLY A 356 13.94 1.25 -19.75
N GLU A 357 14.25 2.42 -20.31
CA GLU A 357 14.22 3.70 -19.55
C GLU A 357 12.82 4.05 -19.03
N ALA A 358 11.76 3.59 -19.71
CA ALA A 358 10.40 3.77 -19.25
C ALA A 358 10.15 3.09 -17.90
N PHE A 359 10.73 1.90 -17.66
CA PHE A 359 10.55 1.17 -16.42
C PHE A 359 11.27 1.85 -15.23
N LEU A 360 12.31 2.63 -15.48
CA LEU A 360 12.95 3.42 -14.44
C LEU A 360 12.11 4.60 -13.97
N ARG A 361 11.07 4.97 -14.71
CA ARG A 361 10.22 6.12 -14.42
C ARG A 361 8.94 5.67 -13.70
N TYR A 362 8.38 6.54 -12.86
CA TYR A 362 7.15 6.28 -12.11
C TYR A 362 6.41 7.57 -11.74
#